data_AF-A0A1B6JPV4-F1
#
_entry.id   AF-A0A1B6JPV4-F1
#
_cell.length_a   1.000
_cell.length_b   1.000
_cell.length_c   1.000
_cell.angle_alpha   90.00
_cell.angle_beta   90.00
_cell.angle_gamma   90.00
#
_symmetry.space_group_name_H-M   'P 1'
#
loop_
_entity.id
_entity.type
_entity.pdbx_description
1 polymer ?
#
loop_
_entity_poly.entity_id
_entity_poly.type
_entity_poly.pdbx_seq_one_letter_code
_entity_poly.pdbx_strand_id
1 'polypeptide(L)'
;MSVIYDFVNYNRSFSQLAKESNFTFNLYRGRVDWKKLEVVEIDRIVRDQDVELLNIYMDSVTNCNLDSEYDVKILDPNFIKLFRLAQLLIDFLIHCKKYLEHCIKVAHESLQASNKEVELLRKQLQARKSEVKQLKKKVKEVKQQLLHSPRVSNPTFQCSLCGKLFMNESYLHGHYSRRHQSSYCLGLKPQPTPQPSPIKIDKRENEEYTNKPEDMTNIKKKYQEEIEELKNMFFAEIEKLKQNEMLNSKTA
;
A
#
# COMPACT_ATOMS: atom_id res chain seq x y z
N MET A 1 8.05 -9.84 2.55
CA MET A 1 8.13 -8.38 2.78
C MET A 1 9.55 -7.84 2.73
N SER A 2 10.58 -8.58 3.17
CA SER A 2 11.98 -8.08 3.21
C SER A 2 12.73 -8.08 1.86
N VAL A 3 12.25 -8.78 0.83
CA VAL A 3 13.01 -8.97 -0.43
C VAL A 3 12.71 -7.88 -1.48
N ILE A 4 11.67 -7.06 -1.26
CA ILE A 4 11.19 -6.08 -2.25
C ILE A 4 11.78 -4.69 -2.01
N TYR A 5 12.26 -4.39 -0.80
CA TYR A 5 12.78 -3.06 -0.45
C TYR A 5 14.20 -2.78 -0.97
N ASP A 6 14.98 -3.80 -1.32
CA ASP A 6 16.38 -3.62 -1.73
C ASP A 6 16.57 -3.38 -3.24
N PHE A 7 15.54 -3.58 -4.06
CA PHE A 7 15.73 -3.66 -5.52
C PHE A 7 15.53 -2.33 -6.27
N VAL A 8 14.91 -1.34 -5.63
CA VAL A 8 14.66 0.00 -6.23
C VAL A 8 15.58 1.03 -5.61
N ASN A 9 16.88 0.72 -5.52
CA ASN A 9 17.87 1.75 -5.25
C ASN A 9 18.37 2.27 -6.60
N TYR A 10 17.76 3.36 -7.07
CA TYR A 10 17.97 4.00 -8.39
C TYR A 10 19.43 4.47 -8.64
N ASN A 11 20.33 4.22 -7.69
CA ASN A 11 21.72 4.70 -7.68
C ASN A 11 22.78 3.59 -7.76
N ARG A 12 22.41 2.31 -7.93
CA ARG A 12 23.43 1.25 -8.12
C ARG A 12 23.95 1.26 -9.55
N SER A 13 25.26 1.38 -9.69
CA SER A 13 25.92 1.19 -10.99
C SER A 13 25.91 -0.29 -11.40
N PHE A 14 25.84 -0.57 -12.71
CA PHE A 14 25.96 -1.94 -13.22
C PHE A 14 27.24 -2.65 -12.76
N SER A 15 28.32 -1.89 -12.55
CA SER A 15 29.58 -2.43 -12.01
C SER A 15 29.46 -2.90 -10.56
N GLN A 16 28.62 -2.27 -9.73
CA GLN A 16 28.34 -2.74 -8.37
C GLN A 16 27.46 -3.98 -8.41
N LEU A 17 26.40 -3.96 -9.23
CA LEU A 17 25.48 -5.08 -9.39
C LEU A 17 26.19 -6.35 -9.84
N ALA A 18 27.11 -6.25 -10.80
CA ALA A 18 27.90 -7.39 -11.26
C ALA A 18 28.74 -8.02 -10.14
N LYS A 19 29.27 -7.22 -9.20
CA LYS A 19 30.01 -7.73 -8.04
C LYS A 19 29.10 -8.47 -7.07
N GLU A 20 27.90 -7.95 -6.82
CA GLU A 20 26.92 -8.52 -5.90
C GLU A 20 26.27 -9.79 -6.47
N SER A 21 26.14 -9.90 -7.79
CA SER A 21 25.55 -11.05 -8.47
C SER A 21 26.57 -12.15 -8.80
N ASN A 22 27.81 -12.06 -8.30
CA ASN A 22 28.90 -12.98 -8.63
C ASN A 22 29.11 -13.14 -10.14
N PHE A 23 28.98 -12.06 -10.93
CA PHE A 23 29.21 -12.11 -12.38
C PHE A 23 30.65 -12.54 -12.69
N THR A 24 30.79 -13.42 -13.67
CA THR A 24 32.07 -13.86 -14.22
C THR A 24 32.04 -13.75 -15.74
N PHE A 25 33.19 -13.38 -16.31
CA PHE A 25 33.36 -13.37 -17.76
C PHE A 25 33.42 -14.80 -18.31
N ASN A 26 32.96 -14.99 -19.54
CA ASN A 26 32.99 -16.30 -20.17
C ASN A 26 34.42 -16.72 -20.52
N LEU A 27 34.66 -18.02 -20.47
CA LEU A 27 35.93 -18.61 -20.87
C LEU A 27 35.84 -18.97 -22.35
N TYR A 28 36.13 -18.01 -23.21
CA TYR A 28 36.02 -18.09 -24.67
C TYR A 28 36.88 -19.22 -25.24
N ARG A 29 36.28 -20.40 -25.46
CA ARG A 29 36.95 -21.64 -25.87
C ARG A 29 36.52 -22.17 -27.24
N GLY A 30 35.59 -21.50 -27.90
CA GLY A 30 35.09 -21.92 -29.21
C GLY A 30 36.11 -21.69 -30.32
N ARG A 31 36.07 -22.54 -31.36
CA ARG A 31 36.78 -22.25 -32.61
C ARG A 31 35.98 -21.26 -33.44
N VAL A 32 36.66 -20.50 -34.29
CA VAL A 32 35.99 -19.61 -35.25
C VAL A 32 35.46 -20.45 -36.42
N ASP A 33 34.17 -20.31 -36.72
CA ASP A 33 33.59 -20.90 -37.93
C ASP A 33 33.71 -19.91 -39.10
N TRP A 34 34.85 -19.97 -39.78
CA TRP A 34 35.16 -19.08 -40.91
C TRP A 34 34.19 -19.22 -42.08
N LYS A 35 33.67 -20.43 -42.33
CA LYS A 35 32.69 -20.66 -43.40
C LYS A 35 31.38 -19.94 -43.08
N LYS A 36 30.96 -19.98 -41.81
CA LYS A 36 29.75 -19.28 -41.36
C LYS A 36 29.92 -17.76 -41.50
N LEU A 37 31.10 -17.24 -41.18
CA LEU A 37 31.42 -15.80 -41.28
C LEU A 37 31.56 -15.31 -42.73
N GLU A 38 32.08 -16.13 -43.64
CA GLU A 38 32.26 -15.76 -45.05
C GLU A 38 30.94 -15.40 -45.74
N VAL A 39 29.85 -16.06 -45.36
CA VAL A 39 28.51 -15.83 -45.91
C VAL A 39 27.85 -14.57 -45.32
N VAL A 40 28.45 -13.94 -44.29
CA VAL A 40 27.86 -12.78 -43.62
C VAL A 40 28.08 -11.51 -44.41
N GLU A 41 26.99 -10.92 -44.90
CA GLU A 41 26.99 -9.59 -45.46
C GLU A 41 26.77 -8.53 -44.36
N ILE A 42 27.87 -7.99 -43.81
CA ILE A 42 27.82 -6.98 -42.75
C ILE A 42 27.02 -5.74 -43.19
N ASP A 43 27.25 -5.24 -44.41
CA ASP A 43 26.55 -4.05 -44.91
C ASP A 43 25.04 -4.26 -45.02
N ARG A 44 24.61 -5.50 -45.31
CA ARG A 44 23.20 -5.84 -45.33
C ARG A 44 22.60 -5.78 -43.93
N ILE A 45 23.27 -6.36 -42.92
CA ILE A 45 22.83 -6.28 -41.51
C ILE A 45 22.67 -4.83 -41.08
N VAL A 46 23.62 -3.96 -41.46
CA VAL A 46 23.58 -2.53 -41.11
C VAL A 46 22.45 -1.80 -41.82
N ARG A 47 22.29 -2.00 -43.14
CA ARG A 47 21.23 -1.33 -43.93
C ARG A 47 19.83 -1.77 -43.50
N ASP A 48 19.64 -3.07 -43.32
CA ASP A 48 18.33 -3.67 -43.07
C ASP A 48 17.98 -3.66 -41.58
N GLN A 49 18.94 -3.33 -40.70
CA GLN A 49 18.81 -3.44 -39.24
C GLN A 49 18.37 -4.85 -38.80
N ASP A 50 18.88 -5.88 -39.47
CA ASP A 50 18.50 -7.28 -39.27
C ASP A 50 19.15 -7.84 -37.98
N VAL A 51 18.52 -7.53 -36.84
CA VAL A 51 18.98 -7.93 -35.51
C VAL A 51 18.89 -9.44 -35.33
N GLU A 52 17.93 -10.07 -35.97
CA GLU A 52 17.70 -11.51 -35.97
C GLU A 52 18.89 -12.24 -36.62
N LEU A 53 19.32 -11.78 -37.80
CA LEU A 53 20.52 -12.29 -38.44
C LEU A 53 21.76 -12.04 -37.58
N LEU A 54 21.93 -10.83 -37.03
CA LEU A 54 23.04 -10.53 -36.13
C LEU A 54 23.08 -11.47 -34.91
N ASN A 55 21.92 -11.77 -34.33
CA ASN A 55 21.79 -12.64 -33.17
C ASN A 55 22.22 -14.09 -33.46
N ILE A 56 22.00 -14.59 -34.69
CA ILE A 56 22.49 -15.91 -35.12
C ILE A 56 24.03 -16.00 -35.08
N TYR A 57 24.72 -14.88 -35.27
CA TYR A 57 26.18 -14.80 -35.22
C TYR A 57 26.73 -14.41 -33.85
N MET A 58 25.89 -13.90 -32.95
CA MET A 58 26.29 -13.45 -31.62
C MET A 58 27.04 -14.55 -30.87
N ASP A 59 26.49 -15.76 -30.77
CA ASP A 59 27.14 -16.88 -30.07
C ASP A 59 28.47 -17.31 -30.70
N SER A 60 28.59 -17.17 -32.03
CA SER A 60 29.82 -17.51 -32.76
C SER A 60 30.93 -16.49 -32.46
N VAL A 61 30.58 -15.20 -32.34
CA VAL A 61 31.53 -14.12 -32.04
C VAL A 61 31.84 -14.04 -30.55
N THR A 62 30.86 -14.24 -29.67
CA THR A 62 31.06 -14.14 -28.21
C THR A 62 31.84 -15.31 -27.64
N ASN A 63 31.84 -16.49 -28.26
CA ASN A 63 32.52 -17.66 -27.70
C ASN A 63 33.86 -18.02 -28.36
N CYS A 64 34.23 -17.40 -29.48
CA CYS A 64 35.41 -17.80 -30.23
C CYS A 64 36.73 -17.38 -29.57
N ASN A 65 37.78 -18.16 -29.84
CA ASN A 65 39.15 -17.92 -29.41
C ASN A 65 40.08 -17.66 -30.59
N LEU A 66 40.28 -16.38 -30.91
CA LEU A 66 41.22 -15.96 -31.96
C LEU A 66 42.69 -16.24 -31.59
N ASP A 67 43.02 -16.26 -30.30
CA ASP A 67 44.38 -16.46 -29.79
C ASP A 67 44.90 -17.89 -30.09
N SER A 68 43.99 -18.87 -30.18
CA SER A 68 44.34 -20.27 -30.48
C SER A 68 44.33 -20.63 -31.96
N GLU A 69 43.79 -19.78 -32.83
CA GLU A 69 43.52 -20.11 -34.24
C GLU A 69 44.54 -19.51 -35.22
N TYR A 70 45.31 -18.49 -34.81
CA TYR A 70 46.33 -17.86 -35.66
C TYR A 70 47.74 -18.09 -35.14
N ASP A 71 48.65 -18.39 -36.07
CA ASP A 71 50.08 -18.25 -35.80
C ASP A 71 50.37 -16.74 -35.60
N VAL A 72 51.05 -16.39 -34.50
CA VAL A 72 51.25 -15.03 -33.95
C VAL A 72 51.91 -14.05 -34.95
N LYS A 73 52.27 -14.52 -36.14
CA LYS A 73 52.96 -13.79 -37.20
C LYS A 73 52.04 -13.09 -38.20
N ILE A 74 50.73 -13.37 -38.21
CA ILE A 74 49.79 -12.83 -39.21
C ILE A 74 48.92 -11.70 -38.65
N LEU A 75 48.54 -11.76 -37.36
CA LEU A 75 47.67 -10.78 -36.72
C LEU A 75 48.41 -9.95 -35.68
N ASP A 76 48.13 -8.65 -35.64
CA ASP A 76 48.64 -7.77 -34.59
C ASP A 76 48.10 -8.21 -33.22
N PRO A 77 48.96 -8.43 -32.20
CA PRO A 77 48.53 -8.77 -30.85
C PRO A 77 47.53 -7.76 -30.23
N ASN A 78 47.58 -6.49 -30.61
CA ASN A 78 46.64 -5.46 -30.17
C ASN A 78 45.25 -5.65 -30.78
N PHE A 79 45.14 -6.22 -31.98
CA PHE A 79 43.85 -6.59 -32.56
C PHE A 79 43.18 -7.70 -31.74
N ILE A 80 43.96 -8.70 -31.32
CA ILE A 80 43.48 -9.77 -30.44
C ILE A 80 42.97 -9.16 -29.12
N LYS A 81 43.74 -8.27 -28.48
CA LYS A 81 43.29 -7.56 -27.26
C LYS A 81 42.02 -6.76 -27.47
N LEU A 82 41.91 -6.01 -28.57
CA LEU A 82 40.72 -5.23 -28.91
C LEU A 82 39.49 -6.12 -29.05
N PHE A 83 39.63 -7.24 -29.78
CA PHE A 83 38.55 -8.20 -29.94
C PHE A 83 38.16 -8.86 -28.60
N ARG A 84 39.14 -9.23 -27.77
CA ARG A 84 38.87 -9.74 -26.41
C ARG A 84 38.13 -8.73 -25.55
N LEU A 85 38.52 -7.46 -25.59
CA LEU A 85 37.80 -6.39 -24.89
C LEU A 85 36.35 -6.26 -25.39
N ALA A 86 36.13 -6.35 -26.71
CA ALA A 86 34.78 -6.33 -27.27
C ALA A 86 33.92 -7.49 -26.76
N GLN A 87 34.46 -8.71 -26.69
CA GLN A 87 33.74 -9.87 -26.12
C GLN A 87 33.41 -9.68 -24.64
N LEU A 88 34.36 -9.17 -23.83
CA LEU A 88 34.14 -8.90 -22.41
C LEU A 88 33.05 -7.83 -22.21
N LEU A 89 33.05 -6.79 -23.05
CA LEU A 89 32.00 -5.78 -23.04
C LEU A 89 30.64 -6.39 -23.40
N ILE A 90 30.58 -7.28 -24.40
CA ILE A 90 29.34 -7.97 -24.76
C ILE A 90 28.84 -8.84 -23.60
N ASP A 91 29.69 -9.61 -22.94
CA ASP A 91 29.31 -10.40 -21.75
C ASP A 91 28.71 -9.52 -20.64
N PHE A 92 29.35 -8.38 -20.37
CA PHE A 92 28.86 -7.44 -19.38
C PHE A 92 27.52 -6.81 -19.80
N LEU A 93 27.35 -6.46 -21.07
CA LEU A 93 26.09 -5.93 -21.61
C LEU A 93 24.97 -6.98 -21.55
N ILE A 94 25.24 -8.25 -21.85
CA ILE A 94 24.27 -9.34 -21.68
C ILE A 94 23.86 -9.47 -20.23
N HIS A 95 24.82 -9.38 -19.29
CA HIS A 95 24.51 -9.39 -17.86
C HIS A 95 23.60 -8.22 -17.46
N CYS A 96 23.93 -7.00 -17.89
CA CYS A 96 23.10 -5.81 -17.65
C CYS A 96 21.69 -5.99 -18.24
N LYS A 97 21.57 -6.51 -19.46
CA LYS A 97 20.29 -6.80 -20.11
C LYS A 97 19.44 -7.76 -19.28
N LYS A 98 20.02 -8.90 -18.85
CA LYS A 98 19.31 -9.90 -18.02
C LYS A 98 18.83 -9.30 -16.70
N TYR A 99 19.66 -8.46 -16.07
CA TYR A 99 19.28 -7.74 -14.86
C TYR A 99 18.09 -6.80 -15.11
N LEU A 100 18.13 -6.01 -16.18
CA LEU A 100 17.05 -5.10 -16.55
C LEU A 100 15.75 -5.85 -16.90
N GLU A 101 15.84 -6.96 -17.64
CA GLU A 101 14.69 -7.83 -17.92
C GLU A 101 14.05 -8.36 -16.62
N HIS A 102 14.88 -8.74 -15.64
CA HIS A 102 14.40 -9.14 -14.32
C HIS A 102 13.73 -7.98 -13.57
N CYS A 103 14.33 -6.79 -13.58
CA CYS A 103 13.75 -5.58 -12.97
C CYS A 103 12.36 -5.29 -13.55
N ILE A 104 12.24 -5.31 -14.88
CA ILE A 104 10.98 -5.07 -15.60
C ILE A 104 9.94 -6.11 -15.19
N LYS A 105 10.31 -7.39 -15.13
CA LYS A 105 9.41 -8.47 -14.72
C LYS A 105 8.88 -8.24 -13.31
N VAL A 106 9.76 -7.97 -12.35
CA VAL A 106 9.37 -7.73 -10.94
C VAL A 106 8.50 -6.48 -10.81
N ALA A 107 8.86 -5.39 -11.49
CA ALA A 107 8.06 -4.17 -11.50
C ALA A 107 6.65 -4.41 -12.08
N HIS A 108 6.56 -5.18 -13.17
CA HIS A 108 5.28 -5.55 -13.77
C HIS A 108 4.42 -6.40 -12.84
N GLU A 109 5.00 -7.41 -12.18
CA GLU A 109 4.30 -8.24 -11.20
C GLU A 109 3.79 -7.41 -10.00
N SER A 110 4.62 -6.49 -9.49
CA SER A 110 4.25 -5.56 -8.41
C SER A 110 3.10 -4.63 -8.82
N LEU A 111 3.17 -4.04 -10.01
CA LEU A 111 2.11 -3.20 -10.56
C LEU A 111 0.79 -3.98 -10.69
N GLN A 112 0.86 -5.22 -11.19
CA GLN A 112 -0.32 -6.07 -11.33
C GLN A 112 -0.95 -6.41 -9.97
N ALA A 113 -0.14 -6.69 -8.95
CA ALA A 113 -0.61 -6.94 -7.59
C ALA A 113 -1.30 -5.69 -6.99
N SER A 114 -0.67 -4.52 -7.11
CA SER A 114 -1.24 -3.26 -6.64
C SER A 114 -2.56 -2.92 -7.34
N ASN A 115 -2.65 -3.12 -8.66
CA ASN A 115 -3.89 -2.92 -9.41
C ASN A 115 -5.04 -3.82 -8.91
N LYS A 116 -4.75 -5.10 -8.58
CA LYS A 116 -5.74 -6.01 -8.00
C LYS A 116 -6.21 -5.54 -6.62
N GLU A 117 -5.29 -5.04 -5.80
CA GLU A 117 -5.61 -4.49 -4.48
C GLU A 117 -6.49 -3.24 -4.58
N VAL A 118 -6.17 -2.31 -5.49
CA VAL A 118 -6.99 -1.12 -5.77
C VAL A 118 -8.40 -1.50 -6.19
N GLU A 119 -8.56 -2.50 -7.07
CA GLU A 119 -9.87 -3.00 -7.48
C GLU A 119 -10.66 -3.61 -6.32
N LEU A 120 -10.00 -4.36 -5.42
CA LEU A 120 -10.63 -4.90 -4.23
C LEU A 120 -11.12 -3.79 -3.29
N LEU A 121 -10.25 -2.80 -3.01
CA LEU A 121 -10.58 -1.67 -2.16
C LEU A 121 -11.71 -0.81 -2.74
N ARG A 122 -11.75 -0.62 -4.06
CA ARG A 122 -12.87 0.06 -4.75
C ARG A 122 -14.20 -0.65 -4.51
N LYS A 123 -14.23 -1.99 -4.63
CA LYS A 123 -15.43 -2.79 -4.36
C LYS A 123 -15.88 -2.67 -2.91
N GLN A 124 -14.93 -2.76 -1.96
CA GLN A 124 -15.22 -2.59 -0.53
C GLN A 124 -15.76 -1.19 -0.22
N LEU A 125 -15.17 -0.15 -0.81
CA LEU A 125 -15.62 1.23 -0.65
C LEU A 125 -17.05 1.42 -1.18
N GLN A 126 -17.39 0.81 -2.32
CA GLN A 126 -18.74 0.86 -2.88
C GLN A 126 -19.75 0.14 -1.97
N ALA A 127 -19.40 -1.03 -1.42
CA ALA A 127 -20.23 -1.76 -0.47
C ALA A 127 -20.46 -0.98 0.83
N ARG A 128 -19.41 -0.37 1.40
CA ARG A 128 -19.56 0.49 2.58
C ARG A 128 -20.39 1.74 2.29
N LYS A 129 -20.24 2.35 1.10
CA LYS A 129 -21.08 3.48 0.67
C LYS A 129 -22.57 3.10 0.58
N SER A 130 -22.91 1.91 0.07
CA SER A 130 -24.31 1.46 0.02
C SER A 130 -24.87 1.14 1.40
N GLU A 131 -24.08 0.50 2.27
CA GLU A 131 -24.43 0.22 3.66
C GLU A 131 -24.71 1.50 4.44
N VAL A 132 -23.84 2.50 4.35
CA VAL A 132 -24.04 3.81 4.98
C VAL A 132 -25.33 4.48 4.48
N LYS A 133 -25.64 4.39 3.18
CA LYS A 133 -26.91 4.91 2.64
C LYS A 133 -28.12 4.18 3.24
N GLN A 134 -28.07 2.85 3.37
CA GLN A 134 -29.15 2.07 3.97
C GLN A 134 -29.34 2.39 5.46
N LEU A 135 -28.25 2.48 6.23
CA LEU A 135 -28.31 2.84 7.66
C LEU A 135 -28.87 4.26 7.85
N LYS A 136 -28.46 5.23 7.03
CA LYS A 136 -29.04 6.58 7.06
C LYS A 136 -30.55 6.58 6.80
N LYS A 137 -31.03 5.73 5.88
CA LYS A 137 -32.47 5.56 5.61
C LYS A 137 -33.21 5.00 6.84
N LYS A 138 -32.69 3.92 7.43
CA LYS A 138 -33.26 3.31 8.66
C LYS A 138 -33.30 4.28 9.83
N VAL A 139 -32.23 5.05 10.05
CA VAL A 139 -32.19 6.09 11.11
C VAL A 139 -33.26 7.15 10.88
N LYS A 140 -33.48 7.57 9.62
CA LYS A 140 -34.53 8.54 9.29
C LYS A 140 -35.94 7.97 9.54
N GLU A 141 -36.16 6.70 9.18
CA GLU A 141 -37.43 5.99 9.40
C GLU A 141 -37.72 5.83 10.91
N VAL A 142 -36.76 5.36 11.70
CA VAL A 142 -36.88 5.24 13.17
C VAL A 142 -37.18 6.61 13.80
N LYS A 143 -36.46 7.67 13.38
CA LYS A 143 -36.71 9.02 13.87
C LYS A 143 -38.12 9.50 13.55
N GLN A 144 -38.64 9.22 12.35
CA GLN A 144 -40.03 9.51 12.01
C GLN A 144 -41.01 8.72 12.85
N GLN A 145 -40.80 7.41 13.05
CA GLN A 145 -41.68 6.59 13.90
C GLN A 145 -41.71 7.09 15.36
N LEU A 146 -40.57 7.49 15.92
CA LEU A 146 -40.50 8.08 17.26
C LEU A 146 -41.23 9.42 17.37
N LEU A 147 -41.30 10.21 16.29
CA LEU A 147 -42.06 11.47 16.26
C LEU A 147 -43.57 11.26 16.13
N HIS A 148 -44.01 10.18 15.47
CA HIS A 148 -45.44 9.88 15.24
C HIS A 148 -46.02 8.88 16.26
N SER A 149 -45.19 8.27 17.11
CA SER A 149 -45.67 7.45 18.23
C SER A 149 -46.42 8.33 19.23
N PRO A 150 -47.65 7.98 19.65
CA PRO A 150 -48.33 8.71 20.72
C PRO A 150 -47.42 8.68 21.95
N ARG A 151 -47.03 9.85 22.46
CA ARG A 151 -46.46 9.94 23.80
C ARG A 151 -47.53 9.48 24.77
N VAL A 152 -47.57 8.19 25.08
CA VAL A 152 -48.23 7.70 26.30
C VAL A 152 -47.31 8.12 27.44
N SER A 153 -47.33 9.41 27.76
CA SER A 153 -46.75 9.92 28.98
C SER A 153 -47.66 9.47 30.11
N ASN A 154 -47.53 8.22 30.52
CA ASN A 154 -48.08 7.79 31.80
C ASN A 154 -47.16 8.39 32.86
N PRO A 155 -47.68 9.15 33.84
CA PRO A 155 -46.85 9.63 34.92
C PRO A 155 -46.37 8.43 35.74
N THR A 156 -45.06 8.15 35.69
CA THR A 156 -44.44 6.99 36.32
C THR A 156 -43.93 7.26 37.73
N PHE A 157 -43.94 8.52 38.18
CA PHE A 157 -43.33 8.94 39.43
C PHE A 157 -44.38 9.43 40.42
N GLN A 158 -44.61 8.68 41.51
CA GLN A 158 -45.59 9.01 42.54
C GLN A 158 -44.91 9.56 43.80
N CYS A 159 -45.45 10.64 44.37
CA CYS A 159 -45.03 11.14 45.67
C CYS A 159 -45.51 10.19 46.77
N SER A 160 -44.60 9.69 47.61
CA SER A 160 -44.92 8.76 48.69
C SER A 160 -45.68 9.44 49.85
N LEU A 161 -45.58 10.77 49.97
CA LEU A 161 -46.19 11.53 51.07
C LEU A 161 -47.61 12.01 50.78
N CYS A 162 -47.98 12.18 49.50
CA CYS A 162 -49.32 12.67 49.13
C CYS A 162 -49.95 11.98 47.91
N GLY A 163 -49.27 11.00 47.32
CA GLY A 163 -49.79 10.20 46.21
C GLY A 163 -49.86 10.91 44.85
N LYS A 164 -49.38 12.16 44.73
CA LYS A 164 -49.40 12.89 43.45
C LYS A 164 -48.49 12.24 42.41
N LEU A 165 -49.00 12.12 41.18
CA LEU A 165 -48.33 11.51 40.04
C LEU A 165 -47.66 12.59 39.17
N PHE A 166 -46.42 12.32 38.76
CA PHE A 166 -45.57 13.25 38.00
C PHE A 166 -45.00 12.58 36.75
N MET A 167 -44.84 13.39 35.70
CA MET A 167 -44.35 12.95 34.38
C MET A 167 -42.88 12.53 34.38
N ASN A 168 -42.07 13.10 35.27
CA ASN A 168 -40.66 12.77 35.42
C ASN A 168 -40.18 12.99 36.87
N GLU A 169 -39.02 12.45 37.19
CA GLU A 169 -38.41 12.50 38.52
C GLU A 169 -38.05 13.94 38.94
N SER A 170 -37.66 14.81 38.01
CA SER A 170 -37.33 16.21 38.30
C SER A 170 -38.54 17.00 38.83
N TYR A 171 -39.73 16.76 38.28
CA TYR A 171 -40.97 17.37 38.77
C TYR A 171 -41.37 16.83 40.15
N LEU A 172 -41.17 15.53 40.39
CA LEU A 172 -41.38 14.94 41.72
C LEU A 172 -40.41 15.52 42.76
N HIS A 173 -39.12 15.65 42.44
CA HIS A 173 -38.14 16.29 43.32
C HIS A 173 -38.50 17.75 43.62
N GLY A 174 -38.84 18.54 42.59
CA GLY A 174 -39.29 19.92 42.79
C GLY A 174 -40.60 20.02 43.60
N HIS A 175 -41.44 18.99 43.59
CA HIS A 175 -42.61 18.90 44.46
C HIS A 175 -42.22 18.60 45.92
N TYR A 176 -41.32 17.65 46.16
CA TYR A 176 -40.78 17.37 47.50
C TYR A 176 -40.18 18.62 48.13
N SER A 177 -39.33 19.34 47.39
CA SER A 177 -38.66 20.54 47.88
C SER A 177 -39.59 21.70 48.22
N ARG A 178 -40.81 21.77 47.66
CA ARG A 178 -41.74 22.89 47.87
C ARG A 178 -42.89 22.59 48.82
N ARG A 179 -43.32 21.33 48.90
CA ARG A 179 -44.52 20.92 49.65
C ARG A 179 -44.22 19.98 50.81
N HIS A 180 -43.05 19.34 50.78
CA HIS A 180 -42.60 18.37 51.79
C HIS A 180 -41.22 18.71 52.35
N GLN A 181 -40.79 19.98 52.18
CA GLN A 181 -39.50 20.48 52.64
C GLN A 181 -39.30 20.26 54.16
N SER A 182 -40.39 20.34 54.94
CA SER A 182 -40.37 20.09 56.38
C SER A 182 -40.42 18.61 56.78
N SER A 183 -40.78 17.71 55.87
CA SER A 183 -40.93 16.27 56.13
C SER A 183 -39.76 15.44 55.60
N TYR A 184 -38.93 16.00 54.71
CA TYR A 184 -37.79 15.33 54.08
C TYR A 184 -36.51 15.33 54.97
N CYS A 185 -36.49 16.09 56.07
CA CYS A 185 -35.35 16.17 57.00
C CYS A 185 -35.35 15.12 58.12
N LEU A 186 -36.38 14.28 58.24
CA LEU A 186 -36.38 13.13 59.17
C LEU A 186 -36.28 11.84 58.34
N GLY A 187 -35.09 11.24 58.36
CA GLY A 187 -34.69 10.16 57.46
C GLY A 187 -35.50 8.88 57.61
N LEU A 188 -36.60 8.79 56.88
CA LEU A 188 -37.30 7.56 56.57
C LEU A 188 -37.01 7.20 55.11
N LYS A 189 -36.10 6.23 54.91
CA LYS A 189 -35.92 5.57 53.61
C LYS A 189 -37.27 4.96 53.18
N PRO A 190 -37.73 5.16 51.94
CA PRO A 190 -38.86 4.40 51.42
C PRO A 190 -38.47 2.92 51.34
N GLN A 191 -39.19 2.07 52.06
CA GLN A 191 -39.17 0.62 51.85
C GLN A 191 -39.81 0.30 50.48
N PRO A 192 -39.20 -0.57 49.65
CA PRO A 192 -39.81 -1.05 48.42
C PRO A 192 -40.89 -2.10 48.73
N THR A 193 -42.13 -1.83 48.35
CA THR A 193 -43.19 -2.86 48.29
C THR A 193 -43.04 -3.73 47.03
N PRO A 194 -43.56 -4.99 47.05
CA PRO A 194 -43.06 -6.09 46.23
C PRO A 194 -43.41 -5.96 44.74
N GLN A 195 -42.41 -6.20 43.88
CA GLN A 195 -42.60 -6.47 42.46
C GLN A 195 -43.00 -7.94 42.24
N PRO A 196 -43.90 -8.26 41.30
CA PRO A 196 -44.01 -9.62 40.75
C PRO A 196 -42.72 -9.97 39.99
N SER A 197 -42.24 -11.18 40.26
CA SER A 197 -40.95 -11.78 39.88
C SER A 197 -40.57 -11.67 38.38
N PRO A 198 -39.29 -11.40 38.06
CA PRO A 198 -38.73 -11.55 36.72
C PRO A 198 -38.55 -13.01 36.32
N ILE A 199 -38.96 -13.34 35.09
CA ILE A 199 -38.52 -14.54 34.38
C ILE A 199 -36.99 -14.48 34.21
N LYS A 200 -36.32 -15.55 34.61
CA LYS A 200 -34.87 -15.73 34.53
C LYS A 200 -34.45 -15.80 33.06
N ILE A 201 -33.63 -14.84 32.62
CA ILE A 201 -32.77 -14.99 31.44
C ILE A 201 -31.34 -14.83 31.92
N ASP A 202 -30.55 -15.85 31.63
CA ASP A 202 -29.17 -16.07 32.03
C ASP A 202 -28.28 -14.89 31.59
N LYS A 203 -27.64 -14.23 32.55
CA LYS A 203 -26.59 -13.24 32.29
C LYS A 203 -25.24 -13.94 32.39
N ARG A 204 -24.85 -14.61 31.32
CA ARG A 204 -23.43 -14.80 31.00
C ARG A 204 -23.23 -14.19 29.61
N GLU A 205 -22.16 -13.40 29.49
CA GLU A 205 -21.74 -12.67 28.29
C GLU A 205 -22.49 -11.34 28.02
N ASN A 206 -22.22 -10.33 28.85
CA ASN A 206 -22.22 -8.94 28.36
C ASN A 206 -21.38 -8.04 29.28
N GLU A 207 -20.09 -8.34 29.36
CA GLU A 207 -19.05 -7.43 29.85
C GLU A 207 -18.08 -7.15 28.70
N GLU A 208 -18.56 -6.54 27.63
CA GLU A 208 -17.69 -5.82 26.70
C GLU A 208 -18.54 -4.81 25.93
N TYR A 209 -17.95 -3.72 25.45
CA TYR A 209 -18.60 -2.60 24.76
C TYR A 209 -19.23 -1.50 25.64
N THR A 210 -18.50 -1.05 26.66
CA THR A 210 -18.53 0.38 27.04
C THR A 210 -17.11 0.92 27.18
N ASN A 211 -16.48 1.27 26.05
CA ASN A 211 -15.18 1.96 25.91
C ASN A 211 -14.97 2.24 24.39
N LYS A 212 -14.51 3.37 23.82
CA LYS A 212 -13.93 4.65 24.24
C LYS A 212 -14.09 5.68 23.08
N PRO A 213 -14.66 6.89 23.26
CA PRO A 213 -14.57 7.96 22.25
C PRO A 213 -13.14 8.53 22.07
N GLU A 214 -12.23 8.25 23.00
CA GLU A 214 -10.84 8.70 22.96
C GLU A 214 -10.00 7.98 21.88
N ASP A 215 -10.30 6.73 21.57
CA ASP A 215 -9.51 5.91 20.65
C ASP A 215 -9.69 6.34 19.18
N MET A 216 -10.93 6.60 18.77
CA MET A 216 -11.24 7.03 17.41
C MET A 216 -10.71 8.44 17.08
N THR A 217 -10.56 9.28 18.10
CA THR A 217 -10.04 10.65 17.95
C THR A 217 -8.52 10.63 17.79
N ASN A 218 -7.82 9.79 18.57
CA ASN A 218 -6.39 9.57 18.42
C ASN A 218 -6.03 8.89 17.09
N ILE A 219 -6.83 7.92 16.66
CA ILE A 219 -6.66 7.27 15.35
C ILE A 219 -6.84 8.28 14.21
N LYS A 220 -7.88 9.14 14.27
CA LYS A 220 -8.07 10.21 13.28
C LYS A 220 -6.91 11.20 13.24
N LYS A 221 -6.39 11.60 14.40
CA LYS A 221 -5.26 12.52 14.50
C LYS A 221 -3.99 11.91 13.89
N LYS A 222 -3.71 10.63 14.16
CA LYS A 222 -2.59 9.90 13.58
C LYS A 222 -2.65 9.85 12.04
N TYR A 223 -3.82 9.53 11.47
CA TYR A 223 -3.98 9.53 10.01
C TYR A 223 -3.87 10.94 9.41
N GLN A 224 -4.28 11.97 10.13
CA GLN A 224 -4.12 13.35 9.67
C GLN A 224 -2.66 13.79 9.66
N GLU A 225 -1.87 13.38 10.65
CA GLU A 225 -0.43 13.64 10.72
C GLU A 225 0.32 12.90 9.59
N GLU A 226 0.03 11.62 9.34
CA GLU A 226 0.62 10.85 8.23
C GLU A 226 0.31 11.47 6.85
N ILE A 227 -0.93 11.94 6.65
CA ILE A 227 -1.31 12.63 5.40
C ILE A 227 -0.51 13.92 5.21
N GLU A 228 -0.26 14.66 6.29
CA GLU A 228 0.47 15.93 6.21
C GLU A 228 1.96 15.71 5.96
N GLU A 229 2.56 14.68 6.56
CA GLU A 229 3.93 14.26 6.26
C GLU A 229 4.10 13.83 4.80
N LEU A 230 3.15 13.04 4.27
CA LEU A 230 3.15 12.63 2.87
C LEU A 230 3.04 13.82 1.91
N LYS A 231 2.19 14.81 2.21
CA LYS A 231 2.11 16.05 1.42
C LYS A 231 3.42 16.82 1.46
N ASN A 232 4.04 16.97 2.63
CA ASN A 232 5.29 17.71 2.78
C ASN A 232 6.42 17.05 1.99
N MET A 233 6.51 15.72 2.03
CA MET A 233 7.47 14.98 1.20
C MET A 233 7.21 15.16 -0.29
N PHE A 234 5.94 15.12 -0.72
CA PHE A 234 5.57 15.33 -2.11
C PHE A 234 5.91 16.74 -2.61
N PHE A 235 5.64 17.77 -1.81
CA PHE A 235 5.99 19.15 -2.16
C PHE A 235 7.51 19.36 -2.24
N ALA A 236 8.27 18.78 -1.30
CA ALA A 236 9.73 18.85 -1.34
C ALA A 236 10.32 18.18 -2.60
N GLU A 237 9.73 17.06 -3.04
CA GLU A 237 10.17 16.38 -4.26
C GLU A 237 9.86 17.19 -5.53
N ILE A 238 8.68 17.82 -5.60
CA ILE A 238 8.35 18.75 -6.69
C ILE A 238 9.36 19.91 -6.74
N GLU A 239 9.76 20.44 -5.59
CA GLU A 239 10.71 21.55 -5.52
C GLU A 239 12.11 21.15 -5.99
N LYS A 240 12.58 19.95 -5.63
CA LYS A 240 13.84 19.39 -6.15
C LYS A 240 13.79 19.19 -7.66
N LEU A 241 12.69 18.65 -8.19
CA LEU A 241 12.53 18.45 -9.63
C LEU A 241 12.59 19.78 -10.40
N LYS A 242 11.91 20.82 -9.89
CA LYS A 242 11.98 22.17 -10.47
C LYS A 242 13.38 22.77 -10.41
N GLN A 243 14.11 22.56 -9.31
CA GLN A 243 15.49 23.03 -9.18
C GLN A 243 16.42 22.32 -10.17
N ASN A 244 16.27 21.01 -10.35
CA ASN A 244 17.03 20.22 -11.32
C ASN A 244 16.73 20.65 -12.77
N GLU A 245 15.47 20.93 -13.11
CA GLU A 245 15.11 21.49 -14.42
C GLU A 245 15.72 22.88 -14.65
N MET A 246 15.76 23.74 -13.62
CA MET A 246 16.43 25.05 -13.70
C MET A 246 17.96 24.97 -13.79
N LEU A 247 18.58 23.94 -13.20
CA LEU A 247 20.01 23.69 -13.33
C LEU A 247 20.35 23.17 -14.73
N ASN A 248 19.54 22.27 -15.28
CA ASN A 248 19.72 21.71 -16.62
C ASN A 248 19.43 22.73 -17.75
N SER A 249 18.60 23.75 -17.52
CA SER A 249 18.37 24.81 -18.50
C SER A 249 19.43 25.92 -18.52
N LYS A 250 20.33 25.95 -17.51
CA LYS A 250 21.47 26.90 -17.45
C LYS A 250 22.77 26.32 -18.00
N THR A 251 22.83 25.01 -18.22
CA THR A 251 24.00 24.27 -18.72
C THR A 251 23.88 23.86 -20.19
N ALA A 252 22.77 24.20 -20.86
CA ALA A 252 22.56 24.12 -22.31
C ALA A 252 22.64 25.51 -22.94
#